data_AF-A0A162NLZ7-F1
#
_entry.id   AF-A0A162NLZ7-F1
#
_cell.length_a   1.000
_cell.length_b   1.000
_cell.length_c   1.000
_cell.angle_alpha   90.00
_cell.angle_beta   90.00
_cell.angle_gamma   90.00
#
_symmetry.space_group_name_H-M   'P 1'
#
loop_
_entity.id
_entity.type
_entity.pdbx_description
1 polymer ?
#
loop_
_entity_poly.entity_id
_entity_poly.type
_entity_poly.pdbx_seq_one_letter_code
_entity_poly.pdbx_strand_id
1 'polypeptide(L)'
;MLSQIKAEIRDVQLDWTDQFIEDLFPNNEAEVALALKRAQLELPPPLDHPLTFNMALDLSGATRKMKAYMFPMAKNLATGRHRDARDAGFDAIRKLKPYGDKLAPAVDFLDRYWDTCPEKLTLDMIGIDCVDPSKARIKIYAHLSTRNSWDLIRHISTFGGQATDFDRLKGLEILHSLWNIMRNEQGNHDDAYDKPLRHPTSFLGSIMFSFEILPGRYIPDVKIYIPMWQYAPSDGHIANNLMSAFRQLGWNDVAENYLFNLRRTFPGADLDSPLSVLHSNLSYSYSPATGAYMSVYYAISGKATIRTDKEKH
;
A
#
# COMPACT_ATOMS: atom_id res chain seq x y z
N MET A 1 0.39 -5.57 23.64
CA MET A 1 -0.47 -5.88 22.49
C MET A 1 0.05 -7.09 21.71
N LEU A 2 1.20 -7.04 21.03
CA LEU A 2 1.70 -8.16 20.21
C LEU A 2 1.86 -9.47 21.01
N SER A 3 2.36 -9.39 22.23
CA SER A 3 2.46 -10.53 23.16
C SER A 3 1.11 -11.18 23.51
N GLN A 4 0.05 -10.40 23.61
CA GLN A 4 -1.30 -10.90 23.89
C GLN A 4 -1.89 -11.57 22.64
N ILE A 5 -1.67 -10.97 21.46
CA ILE A 5 -2.17 -11.50 20.18
C ILE A 5 -1.45 -12.80 19.79
N LYS A 6 -0.17 -12.94 20.17
CA LYS A 6 0.61 -14.17 19.94
C LYS A 6 -0.05 -15.42 20.51
N ALA A 7 -0.77 -15.31 21.63
CA ALA A 7 -1.50 -16.43 22.22
C ALA A 7 -2.73 -16.86 21.41
N GLU A 8 -3.30 -15.93 20.63
CA GLU A 8 -4.58 -16.13 19.90
C GLU A 8 -4.36 -16.53 18.43
N ILE A 9 -3.19 -16.24 17.87
CA ILE A 9 -2.86 -16.53 16.47
C ILE A 9 -1.89 -17.70 16.39
N ARG A 10 -2.35 -18.80 15.80
CA ARG A 10 -1.50 -19.96 15.53
C ARG A 10 -0.37 -19.61 14.56
N ASP A 11 0.79 -20.20 14.80
CA ASP A 11 1.96 -20.15 13.91
C ASP A 11 2.50 -18.73 13.62
N VAL A 12 2.27 -17.78 14.53
CA VAL A 12 2.81 -16.41 14.42
C VAL A 12 4.24 -16.33 14.94
N GLN A 13 5.13 -15.80 14.10
CA GLN A 13 6.53 -15.53 14.43
C GLN A 13 6.77 -14.02 14.41
N LEU A 14 7.39 -13.50 15.47
CA LEU A 14 7.57 -12.06 15.67
C LEU A 14 9.04 -11.62 15.66
N ASP A 15 10.00 -12.53 15.47
CA ASP A 15 11.43 -12.23 15.63
C ASP A 15 11.91 -11.07 14.73
N TRP A 16 11.46 -11.04 13.47
CA TRP A 16 11.72 -9.90 12.58
C TRP A 16 10.94 -8.65 12.98
N THR A 17 9.74 -8.79 13.52
CA THR A 17 8.93 -7.66 14.01
C THR A 17 9.66 -6.96 15.14
N ASP A 18 10.18 -7.73 16.10
CA ASP A 18 10.90 -7.20 17.26
C ASP A 18 12.18 -6.47 16.82
N GLN A 19 12.96 -7.04 15.91
CA GLN A 19 14.15 -6.39 15.33
C GLN A 19 13.80 -5.08 14.60
N PHE A 20 12.72 -5.05 13.82
CA PHE A 20 12.30 -3.81 13.17
C PHE A 20 11.82 -2.75 14.17
N ILE A 21 11.19 -3.15 15.28
CA ILE A 21 10.83 -2.21 16.34
C ILE A 21 12.10 -1.59 16.91
N GLU A 22 13.12 -2.39 17.23
CA GLU A 22 14.40 -1.90 17.76
C GLU A 22 15.12 -0.93 16.79
N ASP A 23 15.09 -1.22 15.50
CA ASP A 23 15.80 -0.43 14.49
C ASP A 23 15.02 0.82 14.01
N LEU A 24 13.70 0.74 13.93
CA LEU A 24 12.86 1.75 13.26
C LEU A 24 11.98 2.58 14.21
N PHE A 25 12.04 2.35 15.53
CA PHE A 25 11.31 3.17 16.48
C PHE A 25 12.24 4.18 17.16
N PRO A 26 11.71 5.33 17.62
CA PRO A 26 12.43 6.18 18.55
C PRO A 26 12.77 5.39 19.82
N ASN A 27 14.06 5.30 20.17
CA ASN A 27 14.56 4.35 21.19
C ASN A 27 14.71 4.94 22.60
N ASN A 28 14.61 6.27 22.74
CA ASN A 28 14.76 6.97 24.01
C ASN A 28 13.94 8.27 24.03
N GLU A 29 13.80 8.88 25.21
CA GLU A 29 13.00 10.10 25.40
C GLU A 29 13.47 11.26 24.52
N ALA A 30 14.78 11.40 24.28
CA ALA A 30 15.31 12.47 23.44
C ALA A 30 14.93 12.28 21.96
N GLU A 31 15.01 11.05 21.46
CA GLU A 31 14.56 10.67 20.12
C GLU A 31 13.05 10.91 19.94
N VAL A 32 12.23 10.52 20.94
CA VAL A 32 10.78 10.79 20.94
C VAL A 32 10.51 12.29 20.91
N ALA A 33 11.16 13.07 21.78
CA ALA A 33 10.96 14.51 21.86
C ALA A 33 11.36 15.21 20.54
N LEU A 34 12.46 14.78 19.91
CA LEU A 34 12.89 15.31 18.63
C LEU A 34 11.92 14.94 17.50
N ALA A 35 11.43 13.71 17.47
CA ALA A 35 10.43 13.28 16.49
C ALA A 35 9.15 14.11 16.59
N LEU A 36 8.62 14.31 17.80
CA LEU A 36 7.43 15.13 18.04
C LEU A 36 7.62 16.59 17.63
N LYS A 37 8.80 17.17 17.92
CA LYS A 37 9.14 18.53 17.52
C LYS A 37 9.19 18.68 15.99
N ARG A 38 9.86 17.76 15.30
CA ARG A 38 10.01 17.81 13.84
C ARG A 38 8.70 17.48 13.11
N ALA A 39 7.88 16.60 13.67
CA ALA A 39 6.59 16.24 13.11
C ALA A 39 5.68 17.46 12.87
N GLN A 40 5.79 18.52 13.69
CA GLN A 40 5.02 19.76 13.52
C GLN A 40 5.32 20.51 12.21
N LEU A 41 6.47 20.26 11.59
CA LEU A 41 6.96 20.97 10.41
C LEU A 41 7.19 20.06 9.20
N GLU A 42 7.47 18.78 9.44
CA GLU A 42 7.94 17.85 8.43
C GLU A 42 6.93 16.75 8.08
N LEU A 43 5.79 16.63 8.81
CA LEU A 43 4.75 15.68 8.45
C LEU A 43 4.05 16.10 7.15
N PRO A 44 3.88 15.16 6.19
CA PRO A 44 3.09 15.44 5.01
C PRO A 44 1.59 15.41 5.36
N PRO A 45 0.77 16.34 4.84
CA PRO A 45 -0.68 16.27 4.99
C PRO A 45 -1.25 14.97 4.42
N PRO A 46 -2.32 14.39 5.00
CA PRO A 46 -3.08 14.87 6.16
C PRO A 46 -2.60 14.24 7.49
N LEU A 47 -1.37 13.72 7.57
CA LEU A 47 -0.88 13.10 8.79
C LEU A 47 -0.80 14.13 9.92
N ASP A 48 -1.37 13.79 11.08
CA ASP A 48 -1.38 14.60 12.30
C ASP A 48 -0.41 14.05 13.37
N HIS A 49 0.13 12.85 13.17
CA HIS A 49 1.17 12.25 13.99
C HIS A 49 2.09 11.34 13.15
N PRO A 50 3.35 11.12 13.58
CA PRO A 50 4.22 10.15 12.94
C PRO A 50 3.71 8.74 13.20
N LEU A 51 3.36 8.03 12.13
CA LEU A 51 3.02 6.61 12.19
C LEU A 51 4.27 5.82 12.57
N THR A 52 4.11 4.79 13.40
CA THR A 52 5.20 3.90 13.85
C THR A 52 4.89 2.44 13.57
N PHE A 53 3.67 2.01 13.84
CA PHE A 53 3.26 0.62 13.78
C PHE A 53 1.82 0.46 13.31
N ASN A 54 1.58 -0.50 12.42
CA ASN A 54 0.26 -1.06 12.15
C ASN A 54 0.33 -2.58 12.13
N MET A 55 -0.81 -3.24 12.26
CA MET A 55 -0.93 -4.67 12.02
C MET A 55 -2.17 -5.02 11.22
N ALA A 56 -2.12 -6.12 10.49
CA ALA A 56 -3.26 -6.66 9.76
C ALA A 56 -3.41 -8.16 9.98
N LEU A 57 -4.62 -8.65 9.79
CA LEU A 57 -4.95 -10.07 9.82
C LEU A 57 -5.62 -10.45 8.50
N ASP A 58 -4.98 -11.34 7.74
CA ASP A 58 -5.66 -12.02 6.64
C ASP A 58 -6.57 -13.09 7.23
N LEU A 59 -7.87 -12.99 6.95
CA LEU A 59 -8.90 -13.90 7.44
C LEU A 59 -9.27 -14.88 6.31
N SER A 60 -9.00 -16.17 6.50
CA SER A 60 -9.41 -17.22 5.56
C SER A 60 -9.97 -18.41 6.32
N GLY A 61 -11.29 -18.57 6.31
CA GLY A 61 -11.98 -19.54 7.17
C GLY A 61 -11.62 -19.32 8.65
N ALA A 62 -11.09 -20.35 9.31
CA ALA A 62 -10.59 -20.27 10.68
C ALA A 62 -9.13 -19.76 10.78
N THR A 63 -8.40 -19.70 9.66
CA THR A 63 -7.00 -19.26 9.64
C THR A 63 -6.91 -17.75 9.78
N ARG A 64 -5.93 -17.30 10.57
CA ARG A 64 -5.55 -15.90 10.77
C ARG A 64 -4.06 -15.78 10.46
N LYS A 65 -3.70 -15.02 9.43
CA LYS A 65 -2.28 -14.73 9.13
C LYS A 65 -1.99 -13.29 9.48
N MET A 66 -1.04 -13.08 10.39
CA MET A 66 -0.69 -11.75 10.84
C MET A 66 0.36 -11.11 9.93
N LYS A 67 0.21 -9.80 9.75
CA LYS A 67 1.23 -8.92 9.16
C LYS A 67 1.50 -7.77 10.12
N ALA A 68 2.75 -7.37 10.22
CA ALA A 68 3.18 -6.17 10.93
C ALA A 68 3.69 -5.15 9.91
N TYR A 69 3.52 -3.87 10.24
CA TYR A 69 3.89 -2.76 9.39
C TYR A 69 4.62 -1.72 10.21
N MET A 70 5.79 -1.32 9.74
CA MET A 70 6.67 -0.38 10.41
C MET A 70 6.88 0.82 9.51
N PHE A 71 6.96 2.01 10.11
CA PHE A 71 6.99 3.28 9.38
C PHE A 71 8.31 4.00 9.68
N PRO A 72 9.32 3.90 8.80
CA PRO A 72 10.65 4.49 9.05
C PRO A 72 10.64 6.01 9.21
N MET A 73 9.57 6.68 8.80
CA MET A 73 9.39 8.12 8.99
C MET A 73 9.56 8.55 10.45
N ALA A 74 9.01 7.79 11.41
CA ALA A 74 9.17 8.11 12.82
C ALA A 74 10.63 8.08 13.27
N LYS A 75 11.40 7.08 12.81
CA LYS A 75 12.84 7.02 13.08
C LYS A 75 13.59 8.17 12.45
N ASN A 76 13.31 8.48 11.18
CA ASN A 76 13.93 9.59 10.48
C ASN A 76 13.70 10.92 11.23
N LEU A 77 12.45 11.18 11.66
CA LEU A 77 12.12 12.34 12.49
C LEU A 77 12.90 12.34 13.82
N ALA A 78 13.11 11.17 14.42
CA ALA A 78 13.85 11.01 15.68
C ALA A 78 15.38 11.19 15.57
N THR A 79 16.01 10.82 14.44
CA THR A 79 17.48 10.76 14.33
C THR A 79 18.12 11.88 13.52
N GLY A 80 17.33 12.72 12.85
CA GLY A 80 17.85 13.85 12.05
C GLY A 80 18.04 13.51 10.57
N ARG A 81 18.40 14.53 9.76
CA ARG A 81 18.52 14.47 8.29
C ARG A 81 19.73 13.69 7.76
N HIS A 82 20.54 13.07 8.62
CA HIS A 82 21.76 12.38 8.20
C HIS A 82 21.48 11.02 7.55
N ARG A 83 20.28 10.46 7.76
CA ARG A 83 19.78 9.24 7.12
C ARG A 83 18.29 9.44 6.84
N ASP A 84 17.87 9.24 5.60
CA ASP A 84 16.45 9.35 5.28
C ASP A 84 15.68 8.06 5.63
N ALA A 85 14.37 8.03 5.36
CA ALA A 85 13.53 6.88 5.66
C ALA A 85 13.90 5.62 4.84
N ARG A 86 14.47 5.81 3.64
CA ARG A 86 14.95 4.72 2.78
C ARG A 86 16.19 4.10 3.38
N ASP A 87 17.18 4.90 3.78
CA ASP A 87 18.42 4.40 4.40
C ASP A 87 18.13 3.57 5.66
N ALA A 88 17.32 4.12 6.57
CA ALA A 88 16.95 3.43 7.81
C ALA A 88 16.20 2.12 7.52
N GLY A 89 15.25 2.16 6.58
CA GLY A 89 14.46 1.00 6.19
C GLY A 89 15.28 -0.13 5.57
N PHE A 90 16.15 0.20 4.61
CA PHE A 90 16.94 -0.81 3.88
C PHE A 90 18.03 -1.41 4.76
N ASP A 91 18.69 -0.61 5.59
CA ASP A 91 19.67 -1.12 6.55
C ASP A 91 19.03 -2.07 7.58
N ALA A 92 17.82 -1.75 8.06
CA ALA A 92 17.09 -2.64 8.95
C ALA A 92 16.80 -4.00 8.28
N ILE A 93 16.36 -4.00 7.01
CA ILE A 93 16.11 -5.25 6.27
C ILE A 93 17.40 -6.07 6.11
N ARG A 94 18.52 -5.44 5.74
CA ARG A 94 19.81 -6.12 5.55
C ARG A 94 20.33 -6.77 6.84
N LYS A 95 20.05 -6.16 8.00
CA LYS A 95 20.52 -6.64 9.31
C LYS A 95 19.72 -7.81 9.87
N LEU A 96 18.49 -8.03 9.39
CA LEU A 96 17.58 -9.06 9.91
C LEU A 96 18.25 -10.41 10.11
N LYS A 97 17.94 -11.05 11.23
CA LYS A 97 18.31 -12.43 11.53
C LYS A 97 17.06 -13.27 11.84
N PRO A 98 16.96 -14.50 11.33
CA PRO A 98 17.80 -15.09 10.27
C PRO A 98 17.50 -14.48 8.88
N TYR A 99 18.29 -14.84 7.88
CA TYR A 99 18.09 -14.59 6.43
C TYR A 99 18.23 -13.16 5.88
N GLY A 100 18.66 -12.16 6.67
CA GLY A 100 18.97 -10.82 6.13
C GLY A 100 20.00 -10.86 5.00
N ASP A 101 20.96 -11.79 5.06
CA ASP A 101 21.94 -12.06 3.99
C ASP A 101 21.29 -12.55 2.68
N LYS A 102 20.17 -13.26 2.77
CA LYS A 102 19.41 -13.73 1.59
C LYS A 102 18.41 -12.69 1.07
N LEU A 103 18.07 -11.68 1.86
CA LEU A 103 17.23 -10.54 1.48
C LEU A 103 18.07 -9.43 0.84
N ALA A 104 19.30 -9.23 1.32
CA ALA A 104 20.18 -8.14 0.90
C ALA A 104 20.34 -8.01 -0.62
N PRO A 105 20.53 -9.07 -1.44
CA PRO A 105 20.68 -8.91 -2.88
C PRO A 105 19.49 -8.23 -3.58
N ALA A 106 18.27 -8.50 -3.13
CA ALA A 106 17.06 -7.88 -3.67
C ALA A 106 16.88 -6.45 -3.17
N VAL A 107 17.25 -6.18 -1.91
CA VAL A 107 17.29 -4.82 -1.37
C VAL A 107 18.29 -3.99 -2.15
N ASP A 108 19.51 -4.49 -2.39
CA ASP A 108 20.56 -3.78 -3.14
C ASP A 108 20.21 -3.59 -4.62
N PHE A 109 19.43 -4.50 -5.20
CA PHE A 109 18.82 -4.30 -6.51
C PHE A 109 17.83 -3.13 -6.49
N LEU A 110 16.90 -3.14 -5.52
CA LEU A 110 15.89 -2.09 -5.40
C LEU A 110 16.52 -0.73 -5.07
N ASP A 111 17.55 -0.70 -4.23
CA ASP A 111 18.31 0.49 -3.85
C ASP A 111 18.94 1.16 -5.08
N ARG A 112 19.65 0.39 -5.91
CA ARG A 112 20.20 0.93 -7.18
C ARG A 112 19.10 1.38 -8.15
N TYR A 113 17.97 0.68 -8.20
CA TYR A 113 16.86 1.11 -9.03
C TYR A 113 16.28 2.44 -8.54
N TRP A 114 16.17 2.63 -7.23
CA TRP A 114 15.61 3.84 -6.63
C TRP A 114 16.37 5.11 -7.04
N ASP A 115 17.70 5.01 -7.21
CA ASP A 115 18.54 6.12 -7.67
C ASP A 115 18.44 6.40 -9.18
N THR A 116 17.98 5.41 -9.96
CA THR A 116 17.83 5.53 -11.42
C THR A 116 16.37 5.71 -11.86
N CYS A 117 15.43 5.62 -10.92
CA CYS A 117 14.02 5.86 -11.18
C CYS A 117 13.81 7.30 -11.67
N PRO A 118 13.06 7.53 -12.77
CA PRO A 118 12.87 8.85 -13.36
C PRO A 118 12.13 9.82 -12.45
N GLU A 119 11.42 9.29 -11.44
CA GLU A 119 10.69 10.04 -10.44
C GLU A 119 11.15 9.65 -9.04
N LYS A 120 11.12 10.60 -8.11
CA LYS A 120 11.51 10.34 -6.72
C LYS A 120 10.46 9.45 -6.04
N LEU A 121 10.83 8.19 -5.81
CA LEU A 121 10.10 7.29 -4.92
C LEU A 121 10.34 7.67 -3.46
N THR A 122 9.29 7.69 -2.66
CA THR A 122 9.37 7.96 -1.22
C THR A 122 8.95 6.71 -0.46
N LEU A 123 9.81 6.21 0.45
CA LEU A 123 9.50 5.04 1.27
C LEU A 123 8.53 5.44 2.39
N ASP A 124 7.38 4.76 2.42
CA ASP A 124 6.31 5.04 3.37
C ASP A 124 6.31 4.07 4.55
N MET A 125 6.44 2.79 4.24
CA MET A 125 6.16 1.71 5.18
C MET A 125 6.88 0.42 4.76
N ILE A 126 7.21 -0.42 5.73
CA ILE A 126 7.74 -1.77 5.54
C ILE A 126 6.77 -2.74 6.18
N GLY A 127 6.16 -3.60 5.38
CA GLY A 127 5.29 -4.68 5.84
C GLY A 127 6.03 -6.01 5.91
N ILE A 128 5.68 -6.85 6.87
CA ILE A 128 6.21 -8.21 7.00
C ILE A 128 5.09 -9.21 7.23
N ASP A 129 5.22 -10.39 6.64
CA ASP A 129 4.39 -11.53 7.01
C ASP A 129 4.96 -12.11 8.32
N CYS A 130 4.17 -12.16 9.40
CA CYS A 130 4.59 -12.64 10.73
C CYS A 130 4.55 -14.18 10.81
N VAL A 131 5.31 -14.83 9.94
CA VAL A 131 5.42 -16.30 9.80
C VAL A 131 6.89 -16.71 9.83
N ASP A 132 7.19 -18.01 9.66
CA ASP A 132 8.56 -18.51 9.51
C ASP A 132 9.40 -17.60 8.59
N PRO A 133 10.51 -17.01 9.08
CA PRO A 133 11.38 -16.12 8.32
C PRO A 133 11.85 -16.66 6.96
N SER A 134 11.94 -17.99 6.79
CA SER A 134 12.30 -18.60 5.49
C SER A 134 11.21 -18.46 4.42
N LYS A 135 9.97 -18.20 4.84
CA LYS A 135 8.76 -18.06 4.00
C LYS A 135 8.15 -16.66 4.05
N ALA A 136 8.57 -15.85 5.02
CA ALA A 136 8.07 -14.50 5.21
C ALA A 136 8.54 -13.58 4.08
N ARG A 137 7.63 -12.71 3.62
CA ARG A 137 7.96 -11.65 2.67
C ARG A 137 8.20 -10.35 3.42
N ILE A 138 9.17 -9.59 2.94
CA ILE A 138 9.32 -8.15 3.23
C ILE A 138 8.61 -7.38 2.12
N LYS A 139 7.86 -6.35 2.48
CA LYS A 139 7.08 -5.52 1.56
C LYS A 139 7.47 -4.07 1.75
N ILE A 140 8.22 -3.52 0.81
CA ILE A 140 8.66 -2.12 0.86
C ILE A 140 7.61 -1.30 0.11
N TYR A 141 6.88 -0.45 0.84
CA TYR A 141 5.86 0.41 0.29
C TYR A 141 6.46 1.78 -0.03
N ALA A 142 6.23 2.24 -1.25
CA ALA A 142 6.71 3.54 -1.70
C ALA A 142 5.72 4.20 -2.64
N HIS A 143 5.61 5.52 -2.60
CA HIS A 143 4.70 6.26 -3.46
C HIS A 143 5.41 7.23 -4.40
N LEU A 144 4.68 7.61 -5.45
CA LEU A 144 4.96 8.75 -6.33
C LEU A 144 4.10 9.93 -5.90
N SER A 145 4.72 11.08 -5.60
CA SER A 145 3.96 12.20 -5.04
C SER A 145 2.84 12.71 -5.97
N THR A 146 3.09 12.81 -7.28
CA THR A 146 2.13 13.46 -8.20
C THR A 146 1.88 12.72 -9.52
N ARG A 147 2.78 11.83 -9.94
CA ARG A 147 2.72 11.18 -11.26
C ARG A 147 1.86 9.91 -11.24
N ASN A 148 1.08 9.72 -12.30
CA ASN A 148 0.19 8.57 -12.51
C ASN A 148 0.02 8.18 -14.00
N SER A 149 0.97 8.54 -14.87
CA SER A 149 0.98 8.09 -16.27
C SER A 149 1.27 6.58 -16.38
N TRP A 150 0.67 5.93 -17.38
CA TRP A 150 0.86 4.48 -17.56
C TRP A 150 2.30 4.11 -17.84
N ASP A 151 3.01 4.90 -18.66
CA ASP A 151 4.41 4.64 -18.98
C ASP A 151 5.30 4.62 -17.73
N LEU A 152 5.01 5.48 -16.75
CA LEU A 152 5.71 5.48 -15.47
C LEU A 152 5.35 4.24 -14.63
N ILE A 153 4.07 3.85 -14.57
CA ILE A 153 3.64 2.62 -13.87
C ILE A 153 4.36 1.40 -14.45
N ARG A 154 4.41 1.29 -15.79
CA ARG A 154 5.11 0.22 -16.51
C ARG A 154 6.61 0.28 -16.25
N HIS A 155 7.21 1.45 -16.30
CA HIS A 155 8.64 1.65 -16.03
C HIS A 155 9.01 1.16 -14.61
N ILE A 156 8.26 1.55 -13.59
CA ILE A 156 8.50 1.14 -12.20
C ILE A 156 8.27 -0.35 -12.01
N SER A 157 7.19 -0.89 -12.57
CA SER A 157 6.83 -2.30 -12.44
C SER A 157 7.81 -3.25 -13.13
N THR A 158 8.61 -2.73 -14.08
CA THR A 158 9.65 -3.46 -14.82
C THR A 158 11.06 -3.05 -14.41
N PHE A 159 11.22 -2.20 -13.38
CA PHE A 159 12.50 -1.66 -12.93
C PHE A 159 13.33 -1.03 -14.06
N GLY A 160 12.68 -0.24 -14.91
CA GLY A 160 13.28 0.36 -16.10
C GLY A 160 13.60 -0.64 -17.21
N GLY A 161 12.83 -1.74 -17.30
CA GLY A 161 13.03 -2.81 -18.27
C GLY A 161 14.00 -3.92 -17.83
N GLN A 162 14.52 -3.86 -16.61
CA GLN A 162 15.37 -4.93 -16.04
C GLN A 162 14.59 -6.20 -15.70
N ALA A 163 13.26 -6.11 -15.58
CA ALA A 163 12.40 -7.25 -15.32
C ALA A 163 11.21 -7.26 -16.29
N THR A 164 11.27 -8.17 -17.27
CA THR A 164 10.35 -8.25 -18.41
C THR A 164 9.94 -9.69 -18.71
N ASP A 165 9.93 -10.55 -17.69
CA ASP A 165 9.40 -11.91 -17.81
C ASP A 165 7.94 -11.90 -18.30
N PHE A 166 7.56 -12.98 -18.97
CA PHE A 166 6.27 -13.11 -19.63
C PHE A 166 5.10 -12.84 -18.69
N ASP A 167 5.15 -13.37 -17.47
CA ASP A 167 4.05 -13.26 -16.51
C ASP A 167 3.90 -11.83 -15.99
N ARG A 168 5.00 -11.14 -15.70
CA ARG A 168 4.98 -9.72 -15.37
C ARG A 168 4.37 -8.87 -16.50
N LEU A 169 4.81 -9.07 -17.74
CA LEU A 169 4.29 -8.30 -18.88
C LEU A 169 2.81 -8.57 -19.13
N LYS A 170 2.38 -9.84 -19.05
CA LYS A 170 0.96 -10.22 -19.14
C LYS A 170 0.13 -9.57 -18.02
N GLY A 171 0.64 -9.56 -16.79
CA GLY A 171 -0.01 -8.90 -15.67
C GLY A 171 -0.17 -7.39 -15.89
N LEU A 172 0.81 -6.73 -16.50
CA LEU A 172 0.75 -5.32 -16.84
C LEU A 172 -0.20 -5.04 -18.00
N GLU A 173 -0.24 -5.88 -19.02
CA GLU A 173 -1.20 -5.77 -20.12
C GLU A 173 -2.64 -5.81 -19.61
N ILE A 174 -2.95 -6.74 -18.69
CA ILE A 174 -4.26 -6.82 -18.05
C ILE A 174 -4.57 -5.53 -17.28
N LEU A 175 -3.63 -5.03 -16.47
CA LEU A 175 -3.84 -3.78 -15.72
C LEU A 175 -4.03 -2.57 -16.65
N HIS A 176 -3.27 -2.49 -17.74
CA HIS A 176 -3.40 -1.41 -18.72
C HIS A 176 -4.81 -1.32 -19.27
N SER A 177 -5.38 -2.48 -19.61
CA SER A 177 -6.75 -2.59 -20.13
C SER A 177 -7.82 -2.07 -19.15
N LEU A 178 -7.48 -1.94 -17.87
CA LEU A 178 -8.34 -1.45 -16.80
C LEU A 178 -7.94 -0.06 -16.29
N TRP A 179 -6.80 0.49 -16.76
CA TRP A 179 -6.16 1.66 -16.17
C TRP A 179 -7.05 2.90 -16.19
N ASN A 180 -7.73 3.14 -17.31
CA ASN A 180 -8.66 4.25 -17.45
C ASN A 180 -9.93 4.04 -16.63
N ILE A 181 -10.42 2.80 -16.51
CA ILE A 181 -11.56 2.47 -15.65
C ILE A 181 -11.22 2.81 -14.18
N MET A 182 -10.03 2.39 -13.71
CA MET A 182 -9.59 2.63 -12.33
C MET A 182 -9.38 4.12 -12.01
N ARG A 183 -9.01 4.92 -13.00
CA ARG A 183 -8.84 6.38 -12.89
C ARG A 183 -10.07 7.18 -13.30
N ASN A 184 -11.23 6.55 -13.50
CA ASN A 184 -12.45 7.23 -13.95
C ASN A 184 -12.15 8.16 -15.16
N GLU A 185 -11.40 7.66 -16.12
CA GLU A 185 -10.94 8.40 -17.30
C GLU A 185 -11.78 8.00 -18.52
N GLN A 186 -12.32 9.00 -19.20
CA GLN A 186 -13.16 8.83 -20.39
C GLN A 186 -12.46 9.28 -21.67
N GLY A 187 -11.40 10.08 -21.56
CA GLY A 187 -10.61 10.53 -22.70
C GLY A 187 -9.69 9.43 -23.23
N ASN A 188 -9.47 9.44 -24.55
CA ASN A 188 -8.46 8.60 -25.19
C ASN A 188 -7.11 9.32 -25.15
N HIS A 189 -6.47 9.28 -23.98
CA HIS A 189 -5.16 9.85 -23.74
C HIS A 189 -4.06 8.82 -24.01
N ASP A 190 -2.87 9.30 -24.39
CA ASP A 190 -1.69 8.43 -24.51
C ASP A 190 -1.17 7.95 -23.15
N ASP A 191 -0.21 7.04 -23.18
CA ASP A 191 0.37 6.43 -21.97
C ASP A 191 1.24 7.40 -21.15
N ALA A 192 1.62 8.55 -21.69
CA ALA A 192 2.36 9.59 -20.99
C ALA A 192 1.45 10.53 -20.18
N TYR A 193 0.12 10.45 -20.36
CA TYR A 193 -0.85 11.30 -19.69
C TYR A 193 -0.99 11.02 -18.19
N ASP A 194 -0.66 12.04 -17.40
CA ASP A 194 -0.98 12.12 -15.97
C ASP A 194 -2.37 12.74 -15.77
N LYS A 195 -3.28 11.98 -15.15
CA LYS A 195 -4.60 12.50 -14.77
C LYS A 195 -4.45 13.47 -13.59
N PRO A 196 -5.05 14.67 -13.63
CA PRO A 196 -5.06 15.58 -12.47
C PRO A 196 -5.62 14.92 -11.21
N LEU A 197 -4.91 15.07 -10.10
CA LEU A 197 -5.35 14.60 -8.78
C LEU A 197 -6.29 15.62 -8.14
N ARG A 198 -7.38 15.18 -7.51
CA ARG A 198 -8.27 16.07 -6.74
C ARG A 198 -7.54 16.74 -5.57
N HIS A 199 -6.68 15.99 -4.88
CA HIS A 199 -5.90 16.43 -3.74
C HIS A 199 -4.42 16.13 -3.96
N PRO A 200 -3.71 16.94 -4.77
CA PRO A 200 -2.34 16.65 -5.22
C PRO A 200 -1.28 16.72 -4.11
N THR A 201 -1.62 17.27 -2.94
CA THR A 201 -0.73 17.37 -1.78
C THR A 201 -1.00 16.30 -0.71
N SER A 202 -1.97 15.42 -0.93
CA SER A 202 -2.33 14.38 0.04
C SER A 202 -1.37 13.19 -0.06
N PHE A 203 -0.65 12.91 1.03
CA PHE A 203 0.19 11.73 1.20
C PHE A 203 -0.57 10.42 0.94
N LEU A 204 -1.84 10.35 1.37
CA LEU A 204 -2.68 9.15 1.23
C LEU A 204 -3.28 8.98 -0.18
N GLY A 205 -3.06 9.96 -1.05
CA GLY A 205 -3.69 10.05 -2.36
C GLY A 205 -2.72 9.86 -3.52
N SER A 206 -1.55 9.30 -3.26
CA SER A 206 -0.53 9.00 -4.27
C SER A 206 -0.66 7.56 -4.77
N ILE A 207 -0.25 7.30 -6.02
CA ILE A 207 -0.02 5.93 -6.46
C ILE A 207 1.10 5.34 -5.61
N MET A 208 0.85 4.17 -5.04
CA MET A 208 1.80 3.46 -4.20
C MET A 208 2.16 2.11 -4.81
N PHE A 209 3.40 1.69 -4.61
CA PHE A 209 3.92 0.40 -4.99
C PHE A 209 4.32 -0.35 -3.74
N SER A 210 4.11 -1.66 -3.73
CA SER A 210 4.75 -2.57 -2.79
C SER A 210 5.73 -3.44 -3.56
N PHE A 211 7.01 -3.31 -3.24
CA PHE A 211 8.07 -4.19 -3.69
C PHE A 211 8.17 -5.35 -2.71
N GLU A 212 7.69 -6.53 -3.11
CA GLU A 212 7.65 -7.72 -2.27
C GLU A 212 8.90 -8.57 -2.49
N ILE A 213 9.70 -8.73 -1.45
CA ILE A 213 10.97 -9.47 -1.43
C ILE A 213 10.78 -10.76 -0.62
N LEU A 214 11.35 -11.85 -1.14
CA LEU A 214 11.43 -13.14 -0.47
C LEU A 214 12.92 -13.54 -0.33
N PRO A 215 13.34 -14.19 0.77
CA PRO A 215 14.70 -14.70 0.88
C PRO A 215 15.12 -15.54 -0.34
N GLY A 216 16.24 -15.17 -0.95
CA GLY A 216 16.82 -15.89 -2.09
C GLY A 216 16.23 -15.56 -3.47
N ARG A 217 15.22 -14.67 -3.57
CA ARG A 217 14.75 -14.14 -4.86
C ARG A 217 15.40 -12.78 -5.12
N TYR A 218 16.05 -12.63 -6.27
CA TYR A 218 16.80 -11.42 -6.61
C TYR A 218 15.93 -10.24 -7.05
N ILE A 219 14.94 -10.49 -7.92
CA ILE A 219 14.03 -9.45 -8.43
C ILE A 219 12.76 -9.43 -7.57
N PRO A 220 12.40 -8.27 -6.96
CA PRO A 220 11.15 -8.14 -6.21
C PRO A 220 9.91 -8.28 -7.09
N ASP A 221 8.84 -8.83 -6.53
CA ASP A 221 7.51 -8.74 -7.15
C ASP A 221 6.93 -7.34 -6.89
N VAL A 222 6.08 -6.83 -7.79
CA VAL A 222 5.50 -5.48 -7.67
C VAL A 222 3.98 -5.58 -7.55
N LYS A 223 3.42 -4.95 -6.52
CA LYS A 223 1.97 -4.72 -6.37
C LYS A 223 1.70 -3.22 -6.42
N ILE A 224 0.67 -2.81 -7.15
CA ILE A 224 0.32 -1.41 -7.39
C ILE A 224 -0.94 -1.06 -6.60
N TYR A 225 -1.00 0.13 -6.01
CA TYR A 225 -2.11 0.66 -5.23
C TYR A 225 -2.59 1.96 -5.84
N ILE A 226 -3.88 2.03 -6.13
CA ILE A 226 -4.51 3.10 -6.88
C ILE A 226 -5.54 3.79 -5.99
N PRO A 227 -5.35 5.08 -5.65
CA PRO A 227 -6.25 5.83 -4.79
C PRO A 227 -7.44 6.33 -5.61
N MET A 228 -8.42 5.45 -5.89
CA MET A 228 -9.53 5.75 -6.81
C MET A 228 -10.32 7.02 -6.46
N TRP A 229 -10.38 7.39 -5.17
CA TRP A 229 -11.03 8.62 -4.70
C TRP A 229 -10.38 9.91 -5.20
N GLN A 230 -9.11 9.88 -5.63
CA GLN A 230 -8.47 11.03 -6.27
C GLN A 230 -9.06 11.36 -7.63
N TYR A 231 -9.69 10.38 -8.28
CA TYR A 231 -10.08 10.45 -9.68
C TYR A 231 -11.59 10.42 -9.89
N ALA A 232 -12.29 9.57 -9.13
CA ALA A 232 -13.73 9.36 -9.28
C ALA A 232 -14.53 10.32 -8.38
N PRO A 233 -15.58 10.99 -8.89
CA PRO A 233 -16.29 12.05 -8.17
C PRO A 233 -17.05 11.59 -6.92
N SER A 234 -17.40 10.31 -6.82
CA SER A 234 -18.05 9.72 -5.63
C SER A 234 -17.76 8.22 -5.51
N ASP A 235 -18.06 7.64 -4.35
CA ASP A 235 -17.94 6.19 -4.10
C ASP A 235 -18.84 5.35 -5.03
N GLY A 236 -19.98 5.89 -5.45
CA GLY A 236 -20.86 5.26 -6.44
C GLY A 236 -20.20 5.14 -7.81
N HIS A 237 -19.44 6.15 -8.24
CA HIS A 237 -18.64 6.08 -9.47
C HIS A 237 -17.51 5.05 -9.33
N ILE A 238 -16.83 5.02 -8.19
CA ILE A 238 -15.81 3.99 -7.90
C ILE A 238 -16.43 2.59 -7.98
N ALA A 239 -17.60 2.39 -7.37
CA ALA A 239 -18.31 1.11 -7.40
C ALA A 239 -18.67 0.69 -8.83
N ASN A 240 -19.20 1.60 -9.65
CA ASN A 240 -19.51 1.33 -11.05
C ASN A 240 -18.25 0.96 -11.85
N ASN A 241 -17.14 1.67 -11.63
CA ASN A 241 -15.87 1.38 -12.29
C ASN A 241 -15.32 0.00 -11.90
N LEU A 242 -15.39 -0.35 -10.61
CA LEU A 242 -15.01 -1.68 -10.12
C LEU A 242 -15.89 -2.77 -10.73
N MET A 243 -17.21 -2.58 -10.78
CA MET A 243 -18.12 -3.52 -11.43
C MET A 243 -17.79 -3.72 -12.92
N SER A 244 -17.47 -2.65 -13.65
CA SER A 244 -17.04 -2.74 -15.05
C SER A 244 -15.72 -3.51 -15.19
N ALA A 245 -14.73 -3.22 -14.35
CA ALA A 245 -13.46 -3.93 -14.32
C ALA A 245 -13.64 -5.43 -14.01
N PHE A 246 -14.51 -5.76 -13.04
CA PHE A 246 -14.83 -7.15 -12.69
C PHE A 246 -15.49 -7.90 -13.86
N ARG A 247 -16.41 -7.28 -14.60
CA ARG A 247 -16.98 -7.88 -15.82
C ARG A 247 -15.91 -8.13 -16.89
N GLN A 248 -15.02 -7.17 -17.11
CA GLN A 248 -13.92 -7.31 -18.07
C GLN A 248 -12.96 -8.44 -17.69
N LEU A 249 -12.79 -8.70 -16.39
CA LEU A 249 -12.02 -9.84 -15.88
C LEU A 249 -12.81 -11.16 -15.83
N GLY A 250 -14.09 -11.17 -16.22
CA GLY A 250 -14.96 -12.34 -16.16
C GLY A 250 -15.49 -12.68 -14.76
N TRP A 251 -15.32 -11.79 -13.77
CA TRP A 251 -15.82 -11.94 -12.41
C TRP A 251 -17.27 -11.45 -12.28
N ASN A 252 -18.15 -12.01 -13.12
CA ASN A 252 -19.54 -11.53 -13.28
C ASN A 252 -20.33 -11.57 -11.97
N ASP A 253 -20.25 -12.66 -11.21
CA ASP A 253 -20.95 -12.79 -9.92
C ASP A 253 -20.52 -11.69 -8.93
N VAL A 254 -19.23 -11.35 -8.90
CA VAL A 254 -18.71 -10.28 -8.04
C VAL A 254 -19.26 -8.94 -8.53
N ALA A 255 -19.23 -8.68 -9.84
CA ALA A 255 -19.74 -7.45 -10.42
C ALA A 255 -21.23 -7.24 -10.14
N GLU A 256 -22.05 -8.27 -10.28
CA GLU A 256 -23.51 -8.21 -10.07
C GLU A 256 -23.86 -7.92 -8.60
N ASN A 257 -23.09 -8.48 -7.66
CA ASN A 257 -23.39 -8.36 -6.24
C ASN A 257 -22.64 -7.22 -5.54
N TYR A 258 -21.68 -6.56 -6.21
CA TYR A 258 -20.78 -5.59 -5.57
C TYR A 258 -21.54 -4.43 -4.89
N LEU A 259 -22.40 -3.73 -5.63
CA LEU A 259 -23.11 -2.56 -5.10
C LEU A 259 -24.08 -2.94 -3.97
N PHE A 260 -24.76 -4.08 -4.11
CA PHE A 260 -25.63 -4.61 -3.06
C PHE A 260 -24.85 -4.89 -1.77
N ASN A 261 -23.72 -5.60 -1.87
CA ASN A 261 -22.86 -5.91 -0.73
C ASN A 261 -22.25 -4.65 -0.11
N LEU A 262 -21.86 -3.67 -0.93
CA LEU A 262 -21.35 -2.38 -0.46
C LEU A 262 -22.38 -1.64 0.40
N ARG A 263 -23.61 -1.50 -0.10
CA ARG A 263 -24.72 -0.86 0.65
C ARG A 263 -25.08 -1.63 1.92
N ARG A 264 -25.05 -2.96 1.87
CA ARG A 264 -25.28 -3.80 3.05
C ARG A 264 -24.18 -3.63 4.10
N THR A 265 -22.92 -3.49 3.67
CA THR A 265 -21.77 -3.34 4.57
C THR A 265 -21.72 -1.94 5.19
N PHE A 266 -22.10 -0.91 4.43
CA PHE A 266 -22.06 0.49 4.83
C PHE A 266 -23.44 1.16 4.65
N PRO A 267 -24.46 0.80 5.45
CA PRO A 267 -25.84 1.25 5.24
C PRO A 267 -26.05 2.76 5.43
N GLY A 268 -25.15 3.43 6.16
CA GLY A 268 -25.19 4.89 6.37
C GLY A 268 -24.41 5.71 5.34
N ALA A 269 -23.71 5.07 4.40
CA ALA A 269 -22.87 5.76 3.43
C ALA A 269 -23.72 6.40 2.32
N ASP A 270 -23.50 7.70 2.08
CA ASP A 270 -24.01 8.40 0.91
C ASP A 270 -23.04 8.22 -0.25
N LEU A 271 -23.27 7.20 -1.07
CA LEU A 271 -22.40 6.84 -2.19
C LEU A 271 -22.38 7.87 -3.33
N ASP A 272 -23.36 8.78 -3.36
CA ASP A 272 -23.49 9.79 -4.42
C ASP A 272 -22.87 11.13 -4.00
N SER A 273 -22.65 11.32 -2.70
CA SER A 273 -21.98 12.51 -2.17
C SER A 273 -20.51 12.60 -2.60
N PRO A 274 -20.05 13.77 -3.09
CA PRO A 274 -18.64 13.99 -3.38
C PRO A 274 -17.77 14.10 -2.12
N LEU A 275 -18.39 14.19 -0.94
CA LEU A 275 -17.71 14.21 0.36
C LEU A 275 -17.53 12.81 0.95
N SER A 276 -18.15 11.78 0.36
CA SER A 276 -17.93 10.41 0.77
C SER A 276 -16.59 9.91 0.22
N VAL A 277 -15.77 9.35 1.11
CA VAL A 277 -14.45 8.79 0.78
C VAL A 277 -14.33 7.40 1.42
N LEU A 278 -15.30 6.54 1.11
CA LEU A 278 -15.35 5.18 1.64
C LEU A 278 -14.26 4.32 1.00
N HIS A 279 -14.08 4.35 -0.33
CA HIS A 279 -13.01 3.63 -1.01
C HIS A 279 -11.69 4.40 -0.90
N SER A 280 -10.69 3.83 -0.25
CA SER A 280 -9.37 4.44 -0.12
C SER A 280 -8.41 4.03 -1.22
N ASN A 281 -8.19 2.73 -1.42
CA ASN A 281 -7.27 2.24 -2.43
C ASN A 281 -7.80 0.96 -3.08
N LEU A 282 -7.41 0.74 -4.33
CA LEU A 282 -7.46 -0.56 -4.98
C LEU A 282 -6.04 -1.04 -5.17
N SER A 283 -5.69 -2.21 -4.62
CA SER A 283 -4.43 -2.87 -4.99
C SER A 283 -4.62 -3.85 -6.13
N TYR A 284 -3.61 -3.96 -6.99
CA TYR A 284 -3.52 -4.91 -8.09
C TYR A 284 -2.18 -5.64 -8.10
N SER A 285 -2.22 -6.95 -8.30
CA SER A 285 -1.06 -7.81 -8.58
C SER A 285 -1.46 -8.92 -9.53
N TYR A 286 -0.48 -9.55 -10.18
CA TYR A 286 -0.70 -10.71 -11.04
C TYR A 286 0.25 -11.85 -10.66
N SER A 287 -0.24 -13.08 -10.73
CA SER A 287 0.62 -14.27 -10.75
C SER A 287 0.02 -15.32 -11.69
N PRO A 288 0.83 -16.25 -12.23
CA PRO A 288 0.31 -17.36 -13.02
C PRO A 288 -0.70 -18.23 -12.26
N ALA A 289 -0.49 -18.36 -10.94
CA ALA A 289 -1.29 -19.22 -10.09
C ALA A 289 -2.70 -18.65 -9.83
N THR A 290 -2.84 -17.33 -9.74
CA THR A 290 -4.09 -16.66 -9.35
C THR A 290 -4.71 -15.81 -10.45
N GLY A 291 -3.97 -15.56 -11.53
CA GLY A 291 -4.30 -14.50 -12.48
C GLY A 291 -4.23 -13.12 -11.84
N ALA A 292 -5.05 -12.20 -12.35
CA ALA A 292 -5.26 -10.88 -11.76
C ALA A 292 -5.80 -11.03 -10.33
N TYR A 293 -5.22 -10.29 -9.39
CA TYR A 293 -5.63 -10.26 -8.00
C TYR A 293 -5.85 -8.82 -7.56
N MET A 294 -7.05 -8.53 -7.07
CA MET A 294 -7.45 -7.21 -6.61
C MET A 294 -7.83 -7.22 -5.13
N SER A 295 -7.55 -6.12 -4.43
CA SER A 295 -8.08 -5.89 -3.08
C SER A 295 -8.53 -4.45 -2.95
N VAL A 296 -9.78 -4.25 -2.53
CA VAL A 296 -10.37 -2.95 -2.28
C VAL A 296 -10.22 -2.62 -0.80
N TYR A 297 -9.66 -1.45 -0.52
CA TYR A 297 -9.49 -0.92 0.84
C TYR A 297 -10.57 0.12 1.08
N TYR A 298 -11.26 -0.01 2.21
CA TYR A 298 -12.25 0.96 2.65
C TYR A 298 -11.73 1.75 3.84
N ALA A 299 -11.78 3.08 3.78
CA ALA A 299 -11.50 3.97 4.89
C ALA A 299 -12.81 4.25 5.63
N ILE A 300 -12.99 3.59 6.78
CA ILE A 300 -14.13 3.88 7.64
C ILE A 300 -13.76 5.09 8.49
N SER A 301 -14.17 6.29 8.05
CA SER A 301 -14.23 7.41 9.01
C SER A 301 -15.37 7.13 9.99
N GLY A 302 -15.18 7.32 11.28
CA GLY A 302 -16.26 7.15 12.27
C GLY A 302 -17.49 8.04 12.03
N LYS A 303 -17.38 9.03 11.15
CA LYS A 303 -18.50 9.87 10.69
C LYS A 303 -19.33 9.22 9.57
N ALA A 304 -18.77 8.27 8.81
CA ALA A 304 -19.48 7.55 7.74
C ALA A 304 -20.46 6.47 8.27
N THR A 305 -20.39 6.13 9.56
CA THR A 305 -21.23 5.09 10.19
C THR A 305 -22.26 5.65 11.17
N ILE A 306 -22.29 6.96 11.42
CA ILE A 306 -23.23 7.58 12.36
C ILE A 306 -24.17 8.53 11.61
N ARG A 307 -25.23 7.97 11.04
CA ARG A 307 -26.55 8.59 11.09
C ARG A 307 -27.40 7.72 12.00
N THR A 308 -27.29 7.95 13.31
CA THR A 308 -28.35 7.53 14.22
C THR A 308 -29.47 8.55 14.10
N ASP A 309 -30.64 8.10 13.64
CA ASP A 309 -31.91 8.82 13.63
C ASP A 309 -32.30 9.28 15.03
N LYS A 310 -31.66 10.35 15.53
CA LYS A 310 -32.03 11.06 16.75
C LYS A 310 -31.99 12.57 16.56
N GLU A 311 -32.62 13.04 15.48
CA GLU A 311 -33.17 14.38 15.42
C GLU A 311 -34.60 14.30 14.87
N LYS A 312 -35.47 13.71 15.71
CA LYS A 312 -36.88 14.06 15.75
C LYS A 312 -37.23 14.27 17.22
N HIS A 313 -37.07 15.50 17.69
CA HIS A 313 -37.99 16.24 18.54
C HIS A 313 -37.55 17.69 18.65
#